data_AF-A0AAU6YYR9-F1
#
_entry.id   AF-A0AAU6YYR9-F1
#
_cell.length_a   1.000
_cell.length_b   1.000
_cell.length_c   1.000
_cell.angle_alpha   90.00
_cell.angle_beta   90.00
_cell.angle_gamma   90.00
#
_symmetry.space_group_name_H-M   'P 1'
#
loop_
_entity.id
_entity.type
_entity.pdbx_description
1 polymer ?
#
loop_
_entity_poly.entity_id
_entity_poly.type
_entity_poly.pdbx_seq_one_letter_code
_entity_poly.pdbx_strand_id
1 'polypeptide(L)'
;MMPSYRPESAPPGEKALYAALASSPDTEGWIVLHSLAIAEHVRQVEGEADFVVVVPDHGVLVIEVKSHQTITVLDDGQWKLGHDRPTARHPFKQANEAMHSLRGFLESKNLDLRSIPLLSCAWFTEVRARTMLPSSTEWHDWQVLDSEDLRKGVPAAILRTLEEGNAHLDAKIQYFSYGGVGPDQAQTDRIASILRPRFELATVAGDRRRVREQELISFIGEQYEALDAMQDNRQVLFTGPAGSGKTLLATEAARREVSMGRSGRLLCFNRFLGRRLVSDMDDLPGLTVGTLHKELVRIAGVQPPPGAGPDFWERELPDRAMEVLLEGGEGLVSDFLVVDEIQDIVREPYLDVLDLMVAGGLEDGRLLLFGDFERQAIFDAPAGRELLRSRVGQLTMHRLITNCRNLPRIGYQVNTFSKLQPGYQRFRRLDDGFDPSVFTYKSGSDQSEQLVSAVRTLRNDGFELNEIVVLSPLEGNSTASRTTDTWLRQVLRPADGSASRPGQLSYSTIQAFKGLEARAVVVTDIDRHTMPNFESLLYVGLTRATDRLFALIEAGTLRAALGGTV
;
A
#
# COMPACT_ATOMS: atom_id res chain seq x y z
N MET A 1 -4.08 -17.49 -10.59
CA MET A 1 -3.30 -16.63 -9.66
C MET A 1 -3.75 -16.97 -8.25
N MET A 2 -2.87 -17.56 -7.44
CA MET A 2 -3.15 -17.85 -6.03
C MET A 2 -3.01 -16.56 -5.20
N PRO A 3 -3.81 -16.37 -4.15
CA PRO A 3 -3.64 -15.23 -3.26
C PRO A 3 -2.25 -15.35 -2.63
N SER A 4 -1.56 -14.22 -2.45
CA SER A 4 -0.22 -14.17 -1.85
C SER A 4 -0.26 -13.91 -0.34
N TYR A 5 -1.44 -13.96 0.28
CA TYR A 5 -1.64 -13.54 1.66
C TYR A 5 -2.51 -14.50 2.48
N ARG A 6 -1.98 -14.85 3.65
CA ARG A 6 -2.60 -15.63 4.71
C ARG A 6 -2.67 -14.75 5.96
N PRO A 7 -3.85 -14.29 6.42
CA PRO A 7 -3.94 -13.61 7.70
C PRO A 7 -3.49 -14.57 8.82
N GLU A 8 -2.52 -14.16 9.66
CA GLU A 8 -2.09 -14.97 10.81
C GLU A 8 -3.23 -15.20 11.82
N SER A 9 -4.23 -14.32 11.84
CA SER A 9 -5.46 -14.42 12.63
C SER A 9 -6.55 -15.32 12.03
N ALA A 10 -6.41 -15.78 10.78
CA ALA A 10 -7.44 -16.59 10.14
C ALA A 10 -7.70 -17.91 10.91
N PRO A 11 -8.96 -18.38 10.99
CA PRO A 11 -9.31 -19.67 11.56
C PRO A 11 -8.47 -20.84 10.99
N PRO A 12 -8.20 -21.89 11.79
CA PRO A 12 -7.43 -23.05 11.34
C PRO A 12 -7.98 -23.71 10.06
N GLY A 13 -9.31 -23.73 9.90
CA GLY A 13 -9.98 -24.28 8.73
C GLY A 13 -9.65 -23.55 7.43
N GLU A 14 -9.72 -22.21 7.45
CA GLU A 14 -9.35 -21.38 6.29
C GLU A 14 -7.88 -21.54 5.94
N LYS A 15 -7.00 -21.61 6.96
CA LYS A 15 -5.57 -21.84 6.77
C LYS A 15 -5.30 -23.19 6.08
N ALA A 16 -6.02 -24.23 6.46
CA ALA A 16 -5.89 -25.55 5.85
C ALA A 16 -6.40 -25.56 4.40
N LEU A 17 -7.56 -24.93 4.16
CA LEU A 17 -8.15 -24.82 2.83
C LEU A 17 -7.24 -24.04 1.86
N TYR A 18 -6.73 -22.90 2.31
CA TYR A 18 -5.76 -22.09 1.57
C TYR A 18 -4.51 -22.90 1.21
N ALA A 19 -3.91 -23.60 2.18
CA ALA A 19 -2.69 -24.37 1.94
C ALA A 19 -2.92 -25.51 0.94
N ALA A 20 -4.07 -26.18 1.00
CA ALA A 20 -4.44 -27.24 0.09
C ALA A 20 -4.67 -26.73 -1.34
N LEU A 21 -5.32 -25.57 -1.50
CA LEU A 21 -5.46 -24.91 -2.80
C LEU A 21 -4.08 -24.47 -3.33
N ALA A 22 -3.27 -23.83 -2.48
CA ALA A 22 -2.00 -23.23 -2.90
C ALA A 22 -0.92 -24.25 -3.33
N SER A 23 -1.01 -25.49 -2.85
CA SER A 23 -0.02 -26.53 -3.11
C SER A 23 -0.43 -27.54 -4.18
N SER A 24 -1.67 -27.50 -4.66
CA SER A 24 -2.19 -28.49 -5.60
C SER A 24 -1.95 -28.10 -7.06
N PRO A 25 -1.37 -28.98 -7.89
CA PRO A 25 -1.22 -28.75 -9.33
C PRO A 25 -2.58 -28.71 -10.06
N ASP A 26 -3.62 -29.32 -9.51
CA ASP A 26 -4.97 -29.37 -10.12
C ASP A 26 -5.69 -28.01 -10.08
N THR A 27 -5.09 -27.00 -9.44
CA THR A 27 -5.59 -25.62 -9.37
C THR A 27 -4.88 -24.69 -10.35
N GLU A 28 -4.10 -25.23 -11.29
CA GLU A 28 -3.48 -24.44 -12.35
C GLU A 28 -4.56 -23.68 -13.15
N GLY A 29 -4.35 -22.38 -13.37
CA GLY A 29 -5.33 -21.49 -14.01
C GLY A 29 -6.45 -20.97 -13.11
N TRP A 30 -6.65 -21.54 -11.92
CA TRP A 30 -7.69 -21.07 -11.00
C TRP A 30 -7.31 -19.72 -10.39
N ILE A 31 -8.33 -18.95 -10.02
CA ILE A 31 -8.16 -17.72 -9.24
C ILE A 31 -8.88 -17.91 -7.92
N VAL A 32 -8.12 -17.84 -6.84
CA VAL A 32 -8.64 -17.97 -5.48
C VAL A 32 -8.46 -16.62 -4.79
N LEU A 33 -9.54 -16.06 -4.27
CA LEU A 33 -9.53 -14.86 -3.46
C LEU A 33 -9.93 -15.27 -2.05
N HIS A 34 -9.11 -14.91 -1.06
CA HIS A 34 -9.40 -15.10 0.36
C HIS A 34 -9.71 -13.75 0.99
N SER A 35 -10.65 -13.72 1.95
CA SER A 35 -11.11 -12.51 2.65
C SER A 35 -11.46 -11.37 1.69
N LEU A 36 -12.50 -11.57 0.87
CA LEU A 36 -12.98 -10.55 -0.07
C LEU A 36 -14.11 -9.74 0.59
N ALA A 37 -13.82 -8.47 0.91
CA ALA A 37 -14.85 -7.51 1.31
C ALA A 37 -15.69 -7.13 0.08
N ILE A 38 -17.00 -7.38 0.12
CA ILE A 38 -17.91 -7.07 -0.99
C ILE A 38 -18.75 -5.86 -0.59
N ALA A 39 -18.36 -4.68 -1.09
CA ALA A 39 -19.08 -3.44 -0.86
C ALA A 39 -20.17 -3.23 -1.93
N GLU A 40 -21.43 -3.53 -1.58
CA GLU A 40 -22.61 -2.68 -1.84
C GLU A 40 -23.92 -3.34 -1.37
N HIS A 41 -24.61 -2.74 -0.39
CA HIS A 41 -25.94 -2.19 -0.65
C HIS A 41 -26.41 -1.19 0.42
N VAL A 42 -27.09 -0.16 -0.07
CA VAL A 42 -27.90 0.83 0.64
C VAL A 42 -28.83 0.12 1.65
N ARG A 43 -28.61 0.39 2.94
CA ARG A 43 -29.32 -0.14 4.14
C ARG A 43 -28.83 -1.53 4.62
N GLN A 44 -27.76 -1.48 5.42
CA GLN A 44 -27.22 -2.48 6.36
C GLN A 44 -26.13 -3.49 5.89
N VAL A 45 -24.98 -3.31 6.55
CA VAL A 45 -23.90 -4.24 6.98
C VAL A 45 -23.18 -5.07 5.93
N GLU A 46 -21.93 -4.65 5.69
CA GLU A 46 -20.78 -5.38 5.12
C GLU A 46 -20.92 -6.91 5.14
N GLY A 47 -20.72 -7.54 3.98
CA GLY A 47 -20.50 -8.98 3.86
C GLY A 47 -19.08 -9.26 3.38
N GLU A 48 -18.31 -10.00 4.18
CA GLU A 48 -17.05 -10.61 3.75
C GLU A 48 -17.34 -12.02 3.22
N ALA A 49 -16.71 -12.40 2.11
CA ALA A 49 -16.65 -13.79 1.66
C ALA A 49 -15.31 -14.40 2.09
N ASP A 50 -15.34 -15.51 2.83
CA ASP A 50 -14.10 -16.18 3.27
C ASP A 50 -13.27 -16.61 2.05
N PHE A 51 -13.88 -17.27 1.06
CA PHE A 51 -13.25 -17.53 -0.23
C PHE A 51 -14.16 -17.28 -1.43
N VAL A 52 -13.58 -16.76 -2.51
CA VAL A 52 -14.15 -16.74 -3.85
C VAL A 52 -13.20 -17.46 -4.80
N VAL A 53 -13.66 -18.55 -5.39
CA VAL A 53 -12.88 -19.38 -6.32
C VAL A 53 -13.46 -19.24 -7.73
N VAL A 54 -12.68 -18.70 -8.65
CA VAL A 54 -13.01 -18.64 -10.08
C VAL A 54 -12.28 -19.78 -10.78
N VAL A 55 -13.06 -20.69 -11.33
CA VAL A 55 -12.58 -21.89 -12.02
C VAL A 55 -12.91 -21.77 -13.51
N PRO A 56 -11.89 -21.72 -14.40
CA PRO A 56 -12.10 -21.70 -15.84
C PRO A 56 -13.02 -22.84 -16.28
N ASP A 57 -13.94 -22.57 -17.21
CA ASP A 57 -14.89 -23.55 -17.78
C ASP A 57 -15.85 -24.22 -16.77
N HIS A 58 -15.90 -23.75 -15.52
CA HIS A 58 -16.81 -24.30 -14.49
C HIS A 58 -17.68 -23.24 -13.81
N GLY A 59 -17.11 -22.08 -13.43
CA GLY A 59 -17.87 -21.01 -12.78
C GLY A 59 -17.14 -20.33 -11.62
N VAL A 60 -17.91 -19.64 -10.78
CA VAL A 60 -17.46 -18.94 -9.58
C VAL A 60 -18.13 -19.57 -8.36
N LEU A 61 -17.33 -19.96 -7.37
CA LEU A 61 -17.80 -20.53 -6.10
C LEU A 61 -17.44 -19.62 -4.93
N VAL A 62 -18.45 -19.19 -4.17
CA VAL A 62 -18.28 -18.51 -2.89
C VAL A 62 -18.36 -19.53 -1.76
N ILE A 63 -17.35 -19.57 -0.89
CA ILE A 63 -17.22 -20.56 0.17
C ILE A 63 -17.19 -19.83 1.51
N GLU A 64 -18.10 -20.22 2.41
CA GLU A 64 -18.08 -19.85 3.82
C GLU A 64 -17.43 -20.99 4.62
N VAL A 65 -16.38 -20.71 5.39
CA VAL A 65 -15.61 -21.71 6.12
C VAL A 65 -15.95 -21.68 7.61
N LYS A 66 -16.24 -22.84 8.20
CA LYS A 66 -16.44 -23.01 9.64
C LYS A 66 -15.52 -24.09 10.20
N SER A 67 -14.68 -23.71 11.16
CA SER A 67 -13.71 -24.61 11.79
C SER A 67 -14.12 -25.05 13.20
N HIS A 68 -15.41 -25.06 13.51
CA HIS A 68 -15.92 -25.50 14.82
C HIS A 68 -15.99 -27.03 14.88
N GLN A 69 -15.59 -27.61 16.02
CA GLN A 69 -15.62 -29.06 16.24
C GLN A 69 -17.02 -29.60 16.57
N THR A 70 -17.97 -28.72 16.89
CA THR A 70 -19.36 -29.08 17.18
C THR A 70 -20.32 -28.13 16.49
N ILE A 71 -21.40 -28.69 15.96
CA ILE A 71 -22.45 -27.97 15.25
C ILE A 71 -23.79 -28.52 15.74
N THR A 72 -24.72 -27.63 16.06
CA THR A 72 -26.07 -28.02 16.47
C THR A 72 -27.08 -27.08 15.85
N VAL A 73 -28.07 -27.64 15.17
CA VAL A 73 -29.27 -26.91 14.76
C VAL A 73 -30.30 -27.10 15.87
N LEU A 74 -30.72 -26.00 16.49
CA LEU A 74 -31.70 -26.00 17.58
C LEU A 74 -33.11 -26.21 17.04
N ASP A 75 -34.06 -26.57 17.92
CA ASP A 75 -35.46 -26.83 17.56
C ASP A 75 -36.17 -25.62 16.94
N ASP A 76 -35.68 -24.41 17.22
CA ASP A 76 -36.17 -23.14 16.65
C ASP A 76 -35.48 -22.76 15.32
N GLY A 77 -34.65 -23.65 14.78
CA GLY A 77 -33.91 -23.46 13.53
C GLY A 77 -32.61 -22.66 13.68
N GLN A 78 -32.26 -22.19 14.89
CA GLN A 78 -31.02 -21.45 15.09
C GLN A 78 -29.80 -22.37 15.10
N TRP A 79 -28.69 -21.86 14.58
CA TRP A 79 -27.43 -22.57 14.50
C TRP A 79 -26.52 -22.21 15.66
N LYS A 80 -26.00 -23.24 16.35
CA LYS A 80 -24.97 -23.12 17.36
C LYS A 80 -23.69 -23.77 16.87
N LEU A 81 -22.64 -22.97 16.71
CA LEU A 81 -21.31 -23.40 16.27
C LEU A 81 -20.36 -23.36 17.47
N GLY A 82 -19.87 -24.50 17.92
CA GLY A 82 -19.01 -24.58 19.11
C GLY A 82 -19.65 -23.96 20.36
N HIS A 83 -18.96 -22.96 20.92
CA HIS A 83 -19.41 -22.20 22.09
C HIS A 83 -20.12 -20.88 21.73
N ASP A 84 -20.34 -20.62 20.45
CA ASP A 84 -20.93 -19.37 19.99
C ASP A 84 -22.42 -19.26 20.37
N ARG A 85 -22.92 -18.03 20.41
CA ARG A 85 -24.35 -17.79 20.64
C ARG A 85 -25.15 -18.31 19.44
N PRO A 86 -26.29 -18.98 19.65
CA PRO A 86 -27.17 -19.40 18.56
C PRO A 86 -27.53 -18.23 17.64
N THR A 87 -27.51 -18.47 16.34
CA THR A 87 -27.81 -17.46 15.32
C THR A 87 -28.76 -18.00 14.26
N ALA A 88 -29.68 -17.14 13.81
CA ALA A 88 -30.52 -17.44 12.65
C ALA A 88 -29.76 -17.26 11.32
N ARG A 89 -28.64 -16.52 11.31
CA ARG A 89 -27.81 -16.31 10.12
C ARG A 89 -26.79 -17.44 10.00
N HIS A 90 -27.25 -18.57 9.47
CA HIS A 90 -26.44 -19.79 9.33
C HIS A 90 -25.42 -19.71 8.18
N PRO A 91 -24.40 -20.59 8.15
CA PRO A 91 -23.29 -20.50 7.18
C PRO A 91 -23.73 -20.47 5.72
N PHE A 92 -24.71 -21.30 5.33
CA PHE A 92 -25.23 -21.27 3.94
C PHE A 92 -25.87 -19.93 3.58
N LYS A 93 -26.54 -19.28 4.52
CA LYS A 93 -27.15 -17.95 4.30
C LYS A 93 -26.08 -16.88 4.16
N GLN A 94 -25.00 -16.95 4.95
CA GLN A 94 -23.83 -16.05 4.83
C GLN A 94 -23.18 -16.19 3.44
N ALA A 95 -22.88 -17.43 3.02
CA ALA A 95 -22.31 -17.71 1.70
C ALA A 95 -23.20 -17.21 0.55
N ASN A 96 -24.51 -17.40 0.67
CA ASN A 96 -25.48 -17.03 -0.35
C ASN A 96 -25.65 -15.50 -0.45
N GLU A 97 -25.76 -14.82 0.69
CA GLU A 97 -25.77 -13.35 0.74
C GLU A 97 -24.50 -12.77 0.11
N ALA A 98 -23.32 -13.32 0.43
CA ALA A 98 -22.05 -12.90 -0.17
C ALA A 98 -22.01 -13.15 -1.69
N MET A 99 -22.50 -14.29 -2.18
CA MET A 99 -22.60 -14.59 -3.61
C MET A 99 -23.53 -13.63 -4.35
N HIS A 100 -24.67 -13.28 -3.77
CA HIS A 100 -25.59 -12.30 -4.37
C HIS A 100 -24.98 -10.89 -4.42
N SER A 101 -24.29 -10.46 -3.36
CA SER A 101 -23.54 -9.20 -3.38
C SER A 101 -22.44 -9.21 -4.45
N LEU A 102 -21.70 -10.32 -4.57
CA LEU A 102 -20.66 -10.50 -5.59
C LEU A 102 -21.25 -10.38 -7.01
N ARG A 103 -22.38 -11.03 -7.24
CA ARG A 103 -23.12 -10.98 -8.51
C ARG A 103 -23.50 -9.54 -8.85
N GLY A 104 -24.15 -8.84 -7.92
CA GLY A 104 -24.57 -7.45 -8.12
C GLY A 104 -23.39 -6.52 -8.43
N PHE A 105 -22.26 -6.70 -7.74
CA PHE A 105 -21.03 -5.96 -8.01
C PHE A 105 -20.45 -6.25 -9.40
N LEU A 106 -20.38 -7.51 -9.83
CA LEU A 106 -19.90 -7.87 -11.16
C LEU A 106 -20.81 -7.33 -12.28
N GLU A 107 -22.12 -7.37 -12.06
CA GLU A 107 -23.11 -6.80 -12.99
C GLU A 107 -22.99 -5.27 -13.09
N SER A 108 -22.76 -4.57 -11.97
CA SER A 108 -22.58 -3.11 -11.96
C SER A 108 -21.32 -2.65 -12.72
N LYS A 109 -20.35 -3.56 -12.90
CA LYS A 109 -19.13 -3.36 -13.71
C LYS A 109 -19.28 -3.82 -15.16
N ASN A 110 -20.51 -4.01 -15.65
CA ASN A 110 -20.84 -4.42 -17.02
C ASN A 110 -20.19 -5.76 -17.44
N LEU A 111 -20.08 -6.71 -16.52
CA LEU A 111 -19.68 -8.08 -16.84
C LEU A 111 -20.93 -8.93 -17.13
N ASP A 112 -20.96 -9.57 -18.29
CA ASP A 112 -22.06 -10.46 -18.68
C ASP A 112 -21.94 -11.80 -17.95
N LEU A 113 -22.79 -12.02 -16.96
CA LEU A 113 -22.81 -13.23 -16.13
C LEU A 113 -23.76 -14.32 -16.66
N ARG A 114 -24.40 -14.13 -17.83
CA ARG A 114 -25.41 -15.09 -18.33
C ARG A 114 -24.86 -16.50 -18.53
N SER A 115 -23.59 -16.63 -18.92
CA SER A 115 -22.91 -17.91 -19.11
C SER A 115 -21.99 -18.31 -17.94
N ILE A 116 -21.97 -17.53 -16.85
CA ILE A 116 -21.05 -17.73 -15.73
C ILE A 116 -21.89 -18.14 -14.50
N PRO A 117 -21.89 -19.43 -14.14
CA PRO A 117 -22.53 -19.87 -12.90
C PRO A 117 -21.84 -19.25 -11.69
N LEU A 118 -22.61 -18.61 -10.82
CA LEU A 118 -22.17 -18.16 -9.50
C LEU A 118 -22.93 -18.99 -8.47
N LEU A 119 -22.19 -19.76 -7.68
CA LEU A 119 -22.70 -20.70 -6.68
C LEU A 119 -22.12 -20.37 -5.30
N SER A 120 -22.77 -20.85 -4.24
CA SER A 120 -22.30 -20.67 -2.86
C SER A 120 -22.40 -21.96 -2.06
N CYS A 121 -21.46 -22.20 -1.16
CA CYS A 121 -21.43 -23.37 -0.28
C CYS A 121 -20.87 -23.04 1.11
N ALA A 122 -21.10 -23.95 2.07
CA ALA A 122 -20.48 -23.88 3.39
C ALA A 122 -19.54 -25.08 3.59
N TRP A 123 -18.34 -24.81 4.08
CA TRP A 123 -17.29 -25.81 4.32
C TRP A 123 -16.99 -25.95 5.81
N PHE A 124 -17.36 -27.08 6.38
CA PHE A 124 -17.14 -27.42 7.77
C PHE A 124 -15.87 -28.26 7.96
N THR A 125 -14.74 -27.62 8.25
CA THR A 125 -13.42 -28.26 8.14
C THR A 125 -13.10 -29.26 9.25
N GLU A 126 -13.79 -29.18 10.39
CA GLU A 126 -13.51 -30.00 11.58
C GLU A 126 -14.55 -31.10 11.85
N VAL A 127 -15.66 -31.14 11.09
CA VAL A 127 -16.75 -32.11 11.33
C VAL A 127 -17.14 -32.85 10.05
N ARG A 128 -17.87 -33.97 10.17
CA ARG A 128 -18.42 -34.73 9.03
C ARG A 128 -19.85 -34.24 8.73
N ALA A 129 -19.96 -32.96 8.39
CA ALA A 129 -21.24 -32.25 8.27
C ALA A 129 -22.24 -32.94 7.33
N ARG A 130 -21.79 -33.59 6.24
CA ARG A 130 -22.68 -34.32 5.31
C ARG A 130 -23.45 -35.46 5.98
N THR A 131 -22.91 -36.03 7.05
CA THR A 131 -23.54 -37.12 7.82
C THR A 131 -24.22 -36.65 9.10
N MET A 132 -23.87 -35.45 9.56
CA MET A 132 -24.33 -34.89 10.85
C MET A 132 -25.48 -33.92 10.69
N LEU A 133 -25.56 -33.21 9.55
CA LEU A 133 -26.64 -32.27 9.27
C LEU A 133 -27.87 -33.03 8.76
N PRO A 134 -29.08 -32.66 9.21
CA PRO A 134 -30.31 -33.19 8.65
C PRO A 134 -30.50 -32.70 7.21
N SER A 135 -31.24 -33.47 6.42
CA SER A 135 -31.75 -32.98 5.14
C SER A 135 -32.64 -31.75 5.38
N SER A 136 -32.41 -30.70 4.62
CA SER A 136 -33.12 -29.42 4.75
C SER A 136 -33.63 -28.96 3.40
N THR A 137 -34.62 -28.06 3.43
CA THR A 137 -35.05 -27.30 2.25
C THR A 137 -34.31 -25.97 2.10
N GLU A 138 -33.58 -25.56 3.14
CA GLU A 138 -32.85 -24.28 3.20
C GLU A 138 -31.49 -24.33 2.47
N TRP A 139 -30.96 -25.52 2.20
CA TRP A 139 -29.75 -25.75 1.43
C TRP A 139 -29.83 -27.08 0.68
N HIS A 140 -28.99 -27.25 -0.33
CA HIS A 140 -28.82 -28.50 -1.05
C HIS A 140 -27.63 -29.31 -0.53
N ASP A 141 -27.67 -30.65 -0.67
CA ASP A 141 -26.60 -31.53 -0.22
C ASP A 141 -25.25 -31.20 -0.87
N TRP A 142 -25.27 -30.74 -2.14
CA TRP A 142 -24.08 -30.33 -2.88
C TRP A 142 -23.41 -29.05 -2.31
N GLN A 143 -24.15 -28.23 -1.55
CA GLN A 143 -23.65 -27.04 -0.88
C GLN A 143 -22.92 -27.34 0.43
N VAL A 144 -22.95 -28.60 0.90
CA VAL A 144 -22.30 -29.02 2.15
C VAL A 144 -20.94 -29.62 1.85
N LEU A 145 -19.87 -28.96 2.27
CA LEU A 145 -18.51 -29.51 2.26
C LEU A 145 -18.05 -29.75 3.69
N ASP A 146 -17.24 -30.78 3.90
CA ASP A 146 -16.86 -31.18 5.26
C ASP A 146 -15.39 -31.61 5.43
N SER A 147 -15.05 -32.09 6.63
CA SER A 147 -13.68 -32.52 6.98
C SER A 147 -13.14 -33.68 6.14
N GLU A 148 -13.99 -34.50 5.50
CA GLU A 148 -13.54 -35.55 4.58
C GLU A 148 -13.12 -34.96 3.23
N ASP A 149 -13.82 -33.92 2.76
CA ASP A 149 -13.47 -33.22 1.52
C ASP A 149 -12.08 -32.56 1.62
N LEU A 150 -11.78 -31.95 2.77
CA LEU A 150 -10.47 -31.35 3.05
C LEU A 150 -9.34 -32.40 3.04
N ARG A 151 -9.63 -33.64 3.48
CA ARG A 151 -8.65 -34.74 3.53
C ARG A 151 -8.46 -35.47 2.21
N LYS A 152 -9.53 -35.64 1.43
CA LYS A 152 -9.51 -36.45 0.20
C LYS A 152 -9.03 -35.67 -1.02
N GLY A 153 -9.26 -34.36 -1.05
CA GLY A 153 -8.81 -33.51 -2.15
C GLY A 153 -9.70 -32.29 -2.31
N VAL A 154 -9.15 -31.12 -1.96
CA VAL A 154 -9.87 -29.85 -2.02
C VAL A 154 -10.31 -29.45 -3.44
N PRO A 155 -9.46 -29.51 -4.48
CA PRO A 155 -9.88 -29.14 -5.83
C PRO A 155 -11.01 -30.02 -6.36
N ALA A 156 -10.92 -31.33 -6.12
CA ALA A 156 -11.96 -32.28 -6.51
C ALA A 156 -13.30 -32.00 -5.83
N ALA A 157 -13.29 -31.58 -4.56
CA ALA A 157 -14.51 -31.20 -3.85
C ALA A 157 -15.15 -29.92 -4.43
N ILE A 158 -14.35 -28.92 -4.79
CA ILE A 158 -14.82 -27.68 -5.42
C ILE A 158 -15.42 -27.96 -6.80
N LEU A 159 -14.72 -28.75 -7.64
CA LEU A 159 -15.20 -29.12 -8.97
C LEU A 159 -16.54 -29.86 -8.88
N ARG A 160 -16.63 -30.86 -7.99
CA ARG A 160 -17.89 -31.59 -7.76
C ARG A 160 -19.02 -30.65 -7.32
N THR A 161 -18.76 -29.71 -6.42
CA THR A 161 -19.77 -28.72 -5.98
C THR A 161 -20.21 -27.81 -7.12
N LEU A 162 -19.30 -27.36 -7.98
CA LEU A 162 -19.64 -26.57 -9.18
C LEU A 162 -20.44 -27.40 -10.18
N GLU A 163 -20.06 -28.64 -10.46
CA GLU A 163 -20.76 -29.55 -11.38
C GLU A 163 -22.19 -29.86 -10.91
N GLU A 164 -22.35 -30.26 -9.65
CA GLU A 164 -23.67 -30.56 -9.07
C GLU A 164 -24.55 -29.31 -8.97
N GLY A 165 -23.97 -28.16 -8.62
CA GLY A 165 -24.68 -26.88 -8.60
C GLY A 165 -25.09 -26.40 -9.99
N ASN A 166 -24.25 -26.57 -11.01
CA ASN A 166 -24.57 -26.25 -12.40
C ASN A 166 -25.71 -27.12 -12.92
N ALA A 167 -25.65 -28.44 -12.68
CA ALA A 167 -26.75 -29.36 -13.01
C ALA A 167 -28.07 -28.96 -12.32
N HIS A 168 -27.99 -28.46 -11.08
CA HIS A 168 -29.15 -27.95 -10.35
C HIS A 168 -29.73 -26.67 -10.98
N LEU A 169 -28.88 -25.73 -11.41
CA LEU A 169 -29.31 -24.50 -12.09
C LEU A 169 -29.95 -24.82 -13.44
N ASP A 170 -29.34 -25.69 -14.24
CA ASP A 170 -29.85 -26.12 -15.55
C ASP A 170 -31.23 -26.77 -15.43
N ALA A 171 -31.46 -27.57 -14.40
CA ALA A 171 -32.76 -28.20 -14.16
C ALA A 171 -33.87 -27.21 -13.79
N LYS A 172 -33.53 -26.02 -13.27
CA LYS A 172 -34.50 -25.01 -12.79
C LYS A 172 -34.66 -23.81 -13.72
N ILE A 173 -33.66 -23.47 -14.53
CA ILE A 173 -33.64 -22.25 -15.33
C ILE A 173 -33.65 -22.60 -16.83
N GLN A 174 -34.83 -22.48 -17.45
CA GLN A 174 -35.10 -22.84 -18.86
C GLN A 174 -34.27 -22.10 -19.93
N TYR A 175 -33.52 -21.07 -19.55
CA TYR A 175 -32.77 -20.18 -20.45
C TYR A 175 -31.29 -20.01 -20.07
N PHE A 176 -30.75 -20.84 -19.19
CA PHE A 176 -29.35 -20.73 -18.76
C PHE A 176 -28.35 -21.21 -19.85
N SER A 177 -28.84 -21.95 -20.85
CA SER A 177 -28.03 -22.58 -21.89
C SER A 177 -28.00 -21.79 -23.20
N TYR A 178 -27.11 -20.80 -23.27
CA TYR A 178 -26.55 -20.31 -24.54
C TYR A 178 -25.03 -20.41 -24.54
N GLY A 179 -24.52 -21.66 -24.51
CA GLY A 179 -23.15 -22.01 -24.92
C GLY A 179 -22.04 -21.74 -23.89
N GLY A 180 -21.33 -22.81 -23.51
CA GLY A 180 -20.12 -22.77 -22.68
C GLY A 180 -20.42 -22.63 -21.19
N VAL A 181 -20.04 -23.62 -20.39
CA VAL A 181 -20.23 -23.59 -18.93
C VAL A 181 -19.07 -22.78 -18.36
N GLY A 182 -19.35 -21.66 -17.70
CA GLY A 182 -18.32 -20.94 -16.95
C GLY A 182 -17.46 -19.95 -17.75
N PRO A 183 -16.57 -19.22 -17.04
CA PRO A 183 -15.72 -18.21 -17.64
C PRO A 183 -14.55 -18.86 -18.39
N ASP A 184 -14.25 -18.42 -19.60
CA ASP A 184 -12.97 -18.74 -20.24
C ASP A 184 -11.78 -18.10 -19.48
N GLN A 185 -10.55 -18.36 -19.90
CA GLN A 185 -9.38 -17.80 -19.22
C GLN A 185 -9.37 -16.26 -19.21
N ALA A 186 -9.81 -15.62 -20.31
CA ALA A 186 -9.84 -14.16 -20.41
C ALA A 186 -10.94 -13.56 -19.52
N GLN A 187 -12.10 -14.21 -19.43
CA GLN A 187 -13.18 -13.86 -18.52
C GLN A 187 -12.76 -14.09 -17.06
N THR A 188 -12.04 -15.17 -16.78
CA THR A 188 -11.49 -15.47 -15.45
C THR A 188 -10.53 -14.36 -15.01
N ASP A 189 -9.59 -13.97 -15.87
CA ASP A 189 -8.68 -12.84 -15.61
C ASP A 189 -9.43 -11.51 -15.46
N ARG A 190 -10.48 -11.29 -16.27
CA ARG A 190 -11.32 -10.08 -16.18
C ARG A 190 -12.11 -10.03 -14.87
N ILE A 191 -12.75 -11.13 -14.45
CA ILE A 191 -13.42 -11.25 -13.15
C ILE A 191 -12.42 -10.94 -12.04
N ALA A 192 -11.24 -11.55 -12.08
CA ALA A 192 -10.19 -11.28 -11.10
C ALA A 192 -9.76 -9.81 -11.09
N SER A 193 -9.61 -9.17 -12.24
CA SER A 193 -9.28 -7.75 -12.32
C SER A 193 -10.40 -6.84 -11.82
N ILE A 194 -11.66 -7.28 -11.84
CA ILE A 194 -12.77 -6.50 -11.29
C ILE A 194 -12.85 -6.69 -9.77
N LEU A 195 -12.73 -7.93 -9.30
CA LEU A 195 -12.79 -8.29 -7.88
C LEU A 195 -11.54 -7.86 -7.10
N ARG A 196 -10.38 -7.86 -7.76
CA ARG A 196 -9.12 -7.30 -7.29
C ARG A 196 -8.39 -6.63 -8.47
N PRO A 197 -8.63 -5.34 -8.71
CA PRO A 197 -7.91 -4.56 -9.72
C PRO A 197 -6.42 -4.82 -9.64
N ARG A 198 -5.86 -5.40 -10.70
CA ARG A 198 -4.42 -5.49 -10.87
C ARG A 198 -3.90 -4.06 -10.98
N PHE A 199 -3.07 -3.67 -10.03
CA PHE A 199 -2.38 -2.39 -10.06
C PHE A 199 -1.26 -2.47 -11.08
N GLU A 200 -1.54 -2.10 -12.32
CA GLU A 200 -0.48 -1.63 -13.20
C GLU A 200 -0.10 -0.23 -12.72
N LEU A 201 0.89 -0.16 -11.82
CA LEU A 201 1.77 0.99 -11.86
C LEU A 201 2.42 0.94 -13.24
N ALA A 202 1.98 1.82 -14.13
CA ALA A 202 2.71 2.15 -15.34
C ALA A 202 4.08 2.69 -14.92
N THR A 203 5.02 1.79 -14.65
CA THR A 203 6.43 2.12 -14.73
C THR A 203 6.70 2.37 -16.20
N VAL A 204 6.99 3.63 -16.53
CA VAL A 204 7.37 4.07 -17.87
C VAL A 204 8.35 3.07 -18.50
N ALA A 205 8.06 2.71 -19.75
CA ALA A 205 8.86 1.78 -20.54
C ALA A 205 10.34 2.14 -20.53
N GLY A 206 11.15 1.29 -19.90
CA GLY A 206 12.60 1.46 -19.86
C GLY A 206 13.33 0.44 -19.00
N ASP A 207 12.81 -0.79 -18.86
CA ASP A 207 13.54 -1.87 -18.16
C ASP A 207 13.02 -3.25 -18.58
N ARG A 208 12.98 -3.50 -19.90
CA ARG A 208 12.86 -4.87 -20.43
C ARG A 208 14.22 -5.56 -20.33
N ARG A 209 14.54 -6.13 -19.17
CA ARG A 209 15.42 -7.30 -19.05
C ARG A 209 15.34 -7.93 -17.66
N ARG A 210 14.68 -9.11 -17.63
CA ARG A 210 14.90 -10.26 -16.74
C ARG A 210 15.22 -9.96 -15.28
N VAL A 211 14.16 -9.95 -14.44
CA VAL A 211 14.05 -10.58 -13.10
C VAL A 211 12.90 -9.97 -12.26
N ARG A 212 12.34 -8.81 -12.62
CA ARG A 212 11.41 -8.07 -11.73
C ARG A 212 9.92 -8.13 -12.06
N GLU A 213 9.45 -9.21 -12.67
CA GLU A 213 7.99 -9.49 -12.70
C GLU A 213 7.46 -10.01 -11.35
N GLN A 214 8.33 -10.48 -10.45
CA GLN A 214 7.91 -10.98 -9.13
C GLN A 214 7.88 -9.90 -8.02
N GLU A 215 8.49 -8.73 -8.24
CA GLU A 215 8.48 -7.64 -7.24
C GLU A 215 7.35 -6.61 -7.46
N LEU A 216 6.69 -6.67 -8.63
CA LEU A 216 5.52 -5.87 -8.95
C LEU A 216 4.30 -6.37 -8.15
N ILE A 217 4.22 -5.85 -6.93
CA ILE A 217 3.00 -5.43 -6.24
C ILE A 217 1.88 -6.49 -6.19
N SER A 218 2.05 -7.47 -5.30
CA SER A 218 0.91 -7.86 -4.48
C SER A 218 0.87 -6.94 -3.26
N PHE A 219 -0.11 -6.05 -3.17
CA PHE A 219 -0.46 -5.44 -1.91
C PHE A 219 -0.78 -6.54 -0.89
N ILE A 220 -0.28 -6.42 0.34
CA ILE A 220 -0.70 -7.27 1.46
C ILE A 220 -2.15 -6.92 1.81
N GLY A 221 -2.89 -7.83 2.44
CA GLY A 221 -4.19 -7.54 3.06
C GLY A 221 -4.20 -6.21 3.83
N GLU A 222 -3.17 -5.90 4.64
CA GLU A 222 -3.06 -4.63 5.40
C GLU A 222 -3.15 -3.35 4.53
N GLN A 223 -2.64 -3.37 3.29
CA GLN A 223 -2.75 -2.21 2.40
C GLN A 223 -4.11 -2.17 1.68
N TYR A 224 -4.78 -3.31 1.51
CA TYR A 224 -6.19 -3.36 1.11
C TYR A 224 -7.10 -2.90 2.25
N GLU A 225 -6.90 -3.40 3.47
CA GLU A 225 -7.57 -2.94 4.69
C GLU A 225 -7.40 -1.43 4.88
N ALA A 226 -6.22 -0.88 4.58
CA ALA A 226 -6.01 0.56 4.57
C ALA A 226 -6.88 1.26 3.53
N LEU A 227 -6.98 0.74 2.31
CA LEU A 227 -7.81 1.32 1.26
C LEU A 227 -9.31 1.16 1.54
N ASP A 228 -9.73 0.05 2.14
CA ASP A 228 -11.11 -0.21 2.54
C ASP A 228 -11.50 0.76 3.68
N ALA A 229 -10.63 0.91 4.69
CA ALA A 229 -10.81 1.91 5.73
C ALA A 229 -10.92 3.33 5.17
N MET A 230 -10.18 3.68 4.10
CA MET A 230 -10.34 4.96 3.43
C MET A 230 -11.70 5.11 2.75
N GLN A 231 -12.30 4.04 2.21
CA GLN A 231 -13.61 4.13 1.58
C GLN A 231 -14.67 4.52 2.62
N ASP A 232 -14.69 3.85 3.77
CA ASP A 232 -15.74 4.00 4.77
C ASP A 232 -15.60 5.24 5.66
N ASN A 233 -14.40 5.82 5.74
CA ASN A 233 -14.12 6.95 6.62
C ASN A 233 -13.90 8.24 5.82
N ARG A 234 -14.63 9.31 6.15
CA ARG A 234 -14.42 10.63 5.53
C ARG A 234 -13.04 11.20 5.83
N GLN A 235 -12.51 10.98 7.03
CA GLN A 235 -11.26 11.56 7.50
C GLN A 235 -10.36 10.48 8.07
N VAL A 236 -9.22 10.23 7.43
CA VAL A 236 -8.29 9.20 7.84
C VAL A 236 -6.86 9.72 7.87
N LEU A 237 -6.12 9.32 8.90
CA LEU A 237 -4.67 9.49 8.98
C LEU A 237 -3.98 8.12 9.04
N PHE A 238 -3.20 7.82 8.01
CA PHE A 238 -2.26 6.71 8.01
C PHE A 238 -0.91 7.17 8.51
N THR A 239 -0.48 6.59 9.63
CA THR A 239 0.84 6.79 10.20
C THR A 239 1.70 5.57 10.01
N GLY A 240 3.01 5.75 9.84
CA GLY A 240 3.93 4.62 9.82
C GLY A 240 5.35 5.04 9.47
N PRO A 241 6.33 4.16 9.73
CA PRO A 241 7.73 4.43 9.44
C PRO A 241 8.02 4.56 7.94
N ALA A 242 9.26 4.89 7.58
CA ALA A 242 9.70 5.02 6.20
C ALA A 242 9.51 3.71 5.43
N GLY A 243 9.12 3.79 4.16
CA GLY A 243 8.96 2.56 3.36
C GLY A 243 7.75 1.70 3.72
N SER A 244 6.82 2.17 4.58
CA SER A 244 5.55 1.48 4.87
C SER A 244 4.48 1.60 3.77
N GLY A 245 4.81 2.22 2.63
CA GLY A 245 3.90 2.37 1.50
C GLY A 245 2.93 3.55 1.57
N LYS A 246 3.16 4.53 2.45
CA LYS A 246 2.32 5.75 2.57
C LYS A 246 2.06 6.48 1.25
N THR A 247 3.12 6.86 0.53
CA THR A 247 3.03 7.54 -0.77
C THR A 247 2.26 6.72 -1.81
N LEU A 248 2.46 5.39 -1.81
CA LEU A 248 1.74 4.49 -2.70
C LEU A 248 0.24 4.48 -2.38
N LEU A 249 -0.10 4.38 -1.10
CA LEU A 249 -1.49 4.47 -0.63
C LEU A 249 -2.13 5.83 -0.93
N ALA A 250 -1.39 6.94 -0.76
CA ALA A 250 -1.87 8.28 -1.09
C ALA A 250 -2.19 8.42 -2.60
N THR A 251 -1.30 7.90 -3.44
CA THR A 251 -1.46 7.90 -4.90
C THR A 251 -2.69 7.08 -5.31
N GLU A 252 -2.85 5.88 -4.72
CA GLU A 252 -3.98 5.00 -5.00
C GLU A 252 -5.31 5.56 -4.47
N ALA A 253 -5.31 6.14 -3.28
CA ALA A 253 -6.46 6.83 -2.72
C ALA A 253 -6.96 7.94 -3.68
N ALA A 254 -6.05 8.77 -4.19
CA ALA A 254 -6.38 9.80 -5.16
C ALA A 254 -6.95 9.21 -6.47
N ARG A 255 -6.38 8.12 -7.00
CA ARG A 255 -6.91 7.42 -8.19
C ARG A 255 -8.34 6.94 -7.98
N ARG A 256 -8.64 6.38 -6.80
CA ARG A 256 -9.98 5.88 -6.47
C ARG A 256 -11.01 6.99 -6.34
N GLU A 257 -10.66 8.10 -5.71
CA GLU A 257 -11.56 9.24 -5.61
C GLU A 257 -11.91 9.79 -7.02
N VAL A 258 -10.90 9.93 -7.88
CA VAL A 258 -11.11 10.36 -9.28
C VAL A 258 -11.96 9.36 -10.06
N SER A 259 -11.74 8.05 -9.88
CA SER A 259 -12.54 7.03 -10.57
C SER A 259 -14.01 6.98 -10.11
N MET A 260 -14.31 7.50 -8.92
CA MET A 260 -15.67 7.76 -8.44
C MET A 260 -16.28 9.05 -9.01
N GLY A 261 -15.58 9.75 -9.92
CA GLY A 261 -16.03 10.98 -10.55
C GLY A 261 -15.83 12.24 -9.69
N ARG A 262 -15.02 12.15 -8.62
CA ARG A 262 -14.71 13.29 -7.75
C ARG A 262 -13.49 14.05 -8.25
N SER A 263 -13.44 15.34 -7.93
CA SER A 263 -12.31 16.22 -8.22
C SER A 263 -11.57 16.59 -6.94
N GLY A 264 -10.24 16.64 -6.99
CA GLY A 264 -9.48 16.78 -5.76
C GLY A 264 -8.03 17.15 -5.92
N ARG A 265 -7.32 17.11 -4.79
CA ARG A 265 -5.90 17.47 -4.70
C ARG A 265 -5.09 16.35 -4.07
N LEU A 266 -3.90 16.10 -4.60
CA LEU A 266 -2.84 15.31 -3.97
C LEU A 266 -1.64 16.22 -3.73
N LEU A 267 -1.44 16.60 -2.47
CA LEU A 267 -0.43 17.55 -2.06
C LEU A 267 0.67 16.88 -1.23
N CYS A 268 1.90 17.37 -1.38
CA CYS A 268 3.02 17.04 -0.50
C CYS A 268 3.86 18.28 -0.18
N PHE A 269 4.82 18.18 0.73
CA PHE A 269 5.74 19.28 1.00
C PHE A 269 6.99 19.23 0.10
N ASN A 270 7.59 18.06 -0.06
CA ASN A 270 8.88 17.90 -0.72
C ASN A 270 8.80 18.13 -2.25
N ARG A 271 9.69 18.96 -2.80
CA ARG A 271 9.71 19.33 -4.22
C ARG A 271 10.04 18.17 -5.16
N PHE A 272 10.95 17.28 -4.78
CA PHE A 272 11.32 16.13 -5.61
C PHE A 272 10.20 15.10 -5.64
N LEU A 273 9.61 14.79 -4.48
CA LEU A 273 8.41 13.97 -4.39
C LEU A 273 7.27 14.56 -5.22
N GLY A 274 6.97 15.86 -5.07
CA GLY A 274 5.90 16.51 -5.82
C GLY A 274 6.10 16.46 -7.33
N ARG A 275 7.34 16.61 -7.82
CA ARG A 275 7.65 16.45 -9.26
C ARG A 275 7.44 15.01 -9.72
N ARG A 276 7.80 14.02 -8.89
CA ARG A 276 7.57 12.61 -9.19
C ARG A 276 6.08 12.29 -9.23
N LEU A 277 5.30 12.72 -8.24
CA LEU A 277 3.85 12.51 -8.18
C LEU A 277 3.14 13.13 -9.38
N VAL A 278 3.52 14.34 -9.80
CA VAL A 278 2.98 14.98 -11.02
C VAL A 278 3.24 14.12 -12.26
N SER A 279 4.44 13.55 -12.38
CA SER A 279 4.77 12.66 -13.51
C SER A 279 4.04 11.33 -13.45
N ASP A 280 3.76 10.81 -12.25
CA ASP A 280 3.14 9.50 -12.06
C ASP A 280 1.61 9.56 -12.17
N MET A 281 1.01 10.76 -12.20
CA MET A 281 -0.43 11.00 -12.13
C MET A 281 -0.92 11.96 -13.22
N ASP A 282 -0.17 12.10 -14.32
CA ASP A 282 -0.46 13.07 -15.39
C ASP A 282 -1.74 12.73 -16.19
N ASP A 283 -2.21 11.48 -16.06
CA ASP A 283 -3.29 10.87 -16.81
C ASP A 283 -4.67 11.03 -16.16
N LEU A 284 -4.75 11.68 -14.99
CA LEU A 284 -5.96 11.76 -14.17
C LEU A 284 -6.65 13.13 -14.27
N PRO A 285 -7.66 13.29 -15.15
CA PRO A 285 -8.42 14.53 -15.21
C PRO A 285 -9.17 14.76 -13.89
N GLY A 286 -9.19 16.01 -13.42
CA GLY A 286 -9.87 16.39 -12.17
C GLY A 286 -9.01 16.27 -10.91
N LEU A 287 -7.77 15.79 -11.01
CA LEU A 287 -6.81 15.76 -9.91
C LEU A 287 -5.73 16.84 -10.08
N THR A 288 -5.58 17.70 -9.08
CA THR A 288 -4.44 18.61 -8.99
C THR A 288 -3.34 17.98 -8.14
N VAL A 289 -2.15 17.78 -8.71
CA VAL A 289 -1.03 17.13 -8.02
C VAL A 289 0.15 18.08 -7.89
N GLY A 290 0.81 18.09 -6.74
CA GLY A 290 2.05 18.83 -6.59
C GLY A 290 2.42 19.14 -5.15
N THR A 291 3.29 20.13 -4.99
CA THR A 291 3.64 20.62 -3.64
C THR A 291 2.62 21.63 -3.15
N LEU A 292 2.35 21.67 -1.85
CA LEU A 292 1.51 22.70 -1.23
C LEU A 292 1.88 24.11 -1.71
N HIS A 293 3.16 24.49 -1.64
CA HIS A 293 3.59 25.84 -2.04
C HIS A 293 3.31 26.18 -3.50
N LYS A 294 3.50 25.24 -4.44
CA LYS A 294 3.13 25.46 -5.84
C LYS A 294 1.63 25.65 -6.01
N GLU A 295 0.83 24.92 -5.25
CA GLU A 295 -0.62 25.06 -5.29
C GLU A 295 -1.06 26.40 -4.71
N LEU A 296 -0.47 26.85 -3.60
CA LEU A 296 -0.72 28.19 -3.04
C LEU A 296 -0.34 29.30 -4.03
N VAL A 297 0.80 29.16 -4.71
CA VAL A 297 1.22 30.10 -5.76
C VAL A 297 0.21 30.16 -6.91
N ARG A 298 -0.31 29.00 -7.33
CA ARG A 298 -1.34 28.90 -8.38
C ARG A 298 -2.63 29.60 -7.97
N ILE A 299 -3.10 29.34 -6.75
CA ILE A 299 -4.33 29.92 -6.20
C ILE A 299 -4.19 31.44 -6.02
N ALA A 300 -3.13 31.89 -5.36
CA ALA A 300 -2.90 33.30 -5.11
C ALA A 300 -2.61 34.10 -6.40
N GLY A 301 -2.28 33.43 -7.52
CA GLY A 301 -1.97 34.08 -8.78
C GLY A 301 -0.70 34.94 -8.74
N VAL A 302 0.21 34.67 -7.81
CA VAL A 302 1.43 35.46 -7.57
C VAL A 302 2.67 34.81 -8.18
N GLN A 303 3.73 35.59 -8.35
CA GLN A 303 5.07 35.07 -8.62
C GLN A 303 5.93 35.23 -7.36
N PRO A 304 6.52 34.16 -6.82
CA PRO A 304 7.41 34.25 -5.67
C PRO A 304 8.60 35.18 -5.96
N PRO A 305 8.99 36.06 -5.02
CA PRO A 305 10.15 36.91 -5.21
C PRO A 305 11.45 36.07 -5.28
N PRO A 306 12.46 36.51 -6.05
CA PRO A 306 13.76 35.84 -6.07
C PRO A 306 14.35 35.78 -4.66
N GLY A 307 14.69 34.57 -4.19
CA GLY A 307 15.24 34.38 -2.85
C GLY A 307 14.22 34.52 -1.71
N ALA A 308 12.93 34.31 -2.00
CA ALA A 308 11.86 34.31 -1.00
C ALA A 308 12.24 33.47 0.25
N GLY A 309 12.26 34.13 1.40
CA GLY A 309 12.57 33.52 2.70
C GLY A 309 11.33 32.88 3.36
N PRO A 310 11.50 32.32 4.58
CA PRO A 310 10.43 31.64 5.30
C PRO A 310 9.17 32.49 5.51
N ASP A 311 9.30 33.79 5.78
CA ASP A 311 8.15 34.69 6.03
C ASP A 311 7.18 34.73 4.84
N PHE A 312 7.71 34.76 3.61
CA PHE A 312 6.89 34.69 2.41
C PHE A 312 6.18 33.35 2.30
N TRP A 313 6.89 32.23 2.46
CA TRP A 313 6.33 30.89 2.23
C TRP A 313 5.39 30.43 3.34
N GLU A 314 5.65 30.82 4.58
CA GLU A 314 4.95 30.34 5.77
C GLU A 314 3.84 31.28 6.24
N ARG A 315 3.83 32.55 5.79
CA ARG A 315 2.81 33.54 6.18
C ARG A 315 2.20 34.26 4.99
N GLU A 316 2.97 35.04 4.23
CA GLU A 316 2.40 35.91 3.19
C GLU A 316 1.68 35.13 2.08
N LEU A 317 2.27 34.01 1.64
CA LEU A 317 1.70 33.20 0.56
C LEU A 317 0.42 32.48 1.00
N PRO A 318 0.37 31.82 2.18
CA PRO A 318 -0.88 31.34 2.76
C PRO A 318 -1.95 32.43 2.86
N ASP A 319 -1.64 33.59 3.43
CA ASP A 319 -2.61 34.69 3.61
C ASP A 319 -3.24 35.11 2.28
N ARG A 320 -2.41 35.33 1.25
CA ARG A 320 -2.90 35.67 -0.10
C ARG A 320 -3.73 34.56 -0.74
N ALA A 321 -3.37 33.29 -0.51
CA ALA A 321 -4.14 32.17 -1.03
C ALA A 321 -5.52 32.08 -0.34
N MET A 322 -5.59 32.33 0.98
CA MET A 322 -6.85 32.38 1.72
C MET A 322 -7.77 33.49 1.21
N GLU A 323 -7.25 34.69 0.98
CA GLU A 323 -8.03 35.81 0.41
C GLU A 323 -8.73 35.39 -0.89
N VAL A 324 -7.99 34.76 -1.81
CA VAL A 324 -8.55 34.27 -3.07
C VAL A 324 -9.56 33.14 -2.87
N LEU A 325 -9.33 32.21 -1.93
CA LEU A 325 -10.26 31.11 -1.65
C LEU A 325 -11.58 31.61 -1.05
N LEU A 326 -11.53 32.63 -0.18
CA LEU A 326 -12.70 33.27 0.41
C LEU A 326 -13.52 34.06 -0.63
N GLU A 327 -12.85 34.70 -1.59
CA GLU A 327 -13.51 35.47 -2.66
C GLU A 327 -14.00 34.61 -3.84
N GLY A 328 -13.29 33.51 -4.15
CA GLY A 328 -13.46 32.73 -5.38
C GLY A 328 -14.67 31.77 -5.42
N GLY A 329 -15.37 31.58 -4.30
CA GLY A 329 -16.55 30.71 -4.21
C GLY A 329 -16.27 29.21 -4.43
N GLU A 330 -17.33 28.43 -4.65
CA GLU A 330 -17.29 26.95 -4.72
C GLU A 330 -16.35 26.37 -5.80
N GLY A 331 -16.00 27.16 -6.83
CA GLY A 331 -15.20 26.69 -7.98
C GLY A 331 -13.73 26.37 -7.68
N LEU A 332 -13.21 26.77 -6.51
CA LEU A 332 -11.84 26.46 -6.06
C LEU A 332 -11.79 25.34 -5.01
N VAL A 333 -12.95 24.91 -4.53
CA VAL A 333 -13.10 23.88 -3.50
C VAL A 333 -13.09 22.50 -4.15
N SER A 334 -12.37 21.56 -3.54
CA SER A 334 -12.30 20.17 -3.98
C SER A 334 -13.25 19.28 -3.22
N ASP A 335 -13.71 18.20 -3.86
CA ASP A 335 -14.49 17.14 -3.21
C ASP A 335 -13.66 16.38 -2.16
N PHE A 336 -12.35 16.26 -2.39
CA PHE A 336 -11.41 15.59 -1.48
C PHE A 336 -10.01 16.21 -1.47
N LEU A 337 -9.30 15.97 -0.38
CA LEU A 337 -7.90 16.36 -0.19
C LEU A 337 -7.08 15.16 0.28
N VAL A 338 -6.07 14.80 -0.50
CA VAL A 338 -5.03 13.84 -0.12
C VAL A 338 -3.75 14.60 0.20
N VAL A 339 -3.15 14.33 1.36
CA VAL A 339 -1.88 14.94 1.76
C VAL A 339 -0.87 13.87 2.15
N ASP A 340 0.22 13.79 1.38
CA ASP A 340 1.38 12.96 1.72
C ASP A 340 2.43 13.77 2.47
N GLU A 341 3.15 13.10 3.38
CA GLU A 341 4.08 13.71 4.32
C GLU A 341 3.44 14.86 5.14
N ILE A 342 2.19 14.67 5.61
CA ILE A 342 1.39 15.70 6.32
C ILE A 342 2.14 16.33 7.50
N GLN A 343 3.05 15.61 8.15
CA GLN A 343 3.85 16.12 9.26
C GLN A 343 4.74 17.32 8.88
N ASP A 344 5.04 17.51 7.59
CA ASP A 344 5.79 18.68 7.08
C ASP A 344 4.86 19.88 6.78
N ILE A 345 3.54 19.69 6.84
CA ILE A 345 2.50 20.67 6.49
C ILE A 345 1.71 21.14 7.72
N VAL A 346 1.70 20.40 8.84
CA VAL A 346 0.88 20.77 10.01
C VAL A 346 1.42 22.04 10.71
N ARG A 347 0.89 23.19 10.28
CA ARG A 347 1.12 24.53 10.84
C ARG A 347 -0.14 25.37 10.62
N GLU A 348 -0.46 26.29 11.53
CA GLU A 348 -1.73 27.04 11.49
C GLU A 348 -2.03 27.67 10.11
N PRO A 349 -1.14 28.49 9.51
CA PRO A 349 -1.46 29.14 8.23
C PRO A 349 -1.72 28.15 7.09
N TYR A 350 -1.04 26.99 7.13
CA TYR A 350 -1.25 25.95 6.12
C TYR A 350 -2.56 25.20 6.35
N LEU A 351 -2.89 24.87 7.60
CA LEU A 351 -4.14 24.21 7.92
C LEU A 351 -5.35 25.08 7.58
N ASP A 352 -5.27 26.40 7.81
CA ASP A 352 -6.35 27.33 7.47
C ASP A 352 -6.59 27.38 5.95
N VAL A 353 -5.53 27.33 5.14
CA VAL A 353 -5.70 27.21 3.69
C VAL A 353 -6.28 25.85 3.31
N LEU A 354 -5.81 24.75 3.91
CA LEU A 354 -6.35 23.41 3.62
C LEU A 354 -7.84 23.30 3.97
N ASP A 355 -8.27 23.95 5.04
CA ASP A 355 -9.68 24.08 5.46
C ASP A 355 -10.54 24.71 4.36
N LEU A 356 -10.03 25.76 3.71
CA LEU A 356 -10.73 26.42 2.62
C LEU A 356 -10.65 25.67 1.27
N MET A 357 -9.76 24.68 1.14
CA MET A 357 -9.55 23.95 -0.11
C MET A 357 -10.51 22.77 -0.32
N VAL A 358 -11.21 22.30 0.72
CA VAL A 358 -12.02 21.08 0.67
C VAL A 358 -13.45 21.32 1.12
N ALA A 359 -14.41 20.69 0.43
CA ALA A 359 -15.81 20.83 0.74
C ALA A 359 -16.09 20.29 2.16
N GLY A 360 -16.69 21.13 3.01
CA GLY A 360 -16.92 20.81 4.44
C GLY A 360 -15.70 21.06 5.34
N GLY A 361 -14.63 21.65 4.82
CA GLY A 361 -13.46 22.02 5.59
C GLY A 361 -12.69 20.86 6.20
N LEU A 362 -11.76 21.16 7.10
CA LEU A 362 -11.07 20.15 7.90
C LEU A 362 -12.00 19.49 8.92
N GLU A 363 -13.11 20.13 9.28
CA GLU A 363 -14.07 19.58 10.25
C GLU A 363 -14.84 18.40 9.68
N ASP A 364 -15.40 18.51 8.46
CA ASP A 364 -16.27 17.49 7.84
C ASP A 364 -15.81 16.98 6.47
N GLY A 365 -14.76 17.57 5.88
CA GLY A 365 -14.33 17.26 4.52
C GLY A 365 -13.74 15.86 4.33
N ARG A 366 -13.62 15.44 3.07
CA ARG A 366 -12.99 14.16 2.69
C ARG A 366 -11.46 14.31 2.73
N LEU A 367 -10.84 13.86 3.82
CA LEU A 367 -9.41 14.03 4.10
C LEU A 367 -8.70 12.67 4.17
N LEU A 368 -7.70 12.47 3.32
CA LEU A 368 -6.88 11.25 3.32
C LEU A 368 -5.42 11.66 3.56
N LEU A 369 -4.97 11.51 4.80
CA LEU A 369 -3.70 12.04 5.29
C LEU A 369 -2.69 10.92 5.52
N PHE A 370 -1.45 11.15 5.14
CA PHE A 370 -0.37 10.18 5.24
C PHE A 370 0.87 10.85 5.82
N GLY A 371 1.45 10.28 6.89
CA GLY A 371 2.66 10.87 7.47
C GLY A 371 3.42 10.02 8.47
N ASP A 372 4.64 10.46 8.79
CA ASP A 372 5.48 9.91 9.85
C ASP A 372 5.87 11.02 10.84
N PHE A 373 5.01 11.20 11.84
CA PHE A 373 5.21 12.11 12.96
C PHE A 373 6.14 11.54 14.04
N GLU A 374 6.59 10.29 13.96
CA GLU A 374 7.49 9.73 14.98
C GLU A 374 8.95 10.07 14.66
N ARG A 375 9.34 10.04 13.39
CA ARG A 375 10.77 10.02 13.01
C ARG A 375 11.16 10.84 11.78
N GLN A 376 10.19 11.22 10.93
CA GLN A 376 10.47 12.07 9.77
C GLN A 376 10.03 13.52 9.94
N ALA A 377 9.43 13.86 11.08
CA ALA A 377 9.22 15.25 11.48
C ALA A 377 10.55 15.82 11.99
N ILE A 378 11.30 16.46 11.10
CA ILE A 378 12.62 17.02 11.41
C ILE A 378 12.50 18.24 12.36
N PHE A 379 11.33 18.87 12.46
CA PHE A 379 11.16 20.16 13.12
C PHE A 379 10.19 20.22 14.32
N ASP A 380 9.12 19.41 14.43
CA ASP A 380 8.20 19.48 15.61
C ASP A 380 7.14 18.35 15.71
N ALA A 381 7.56 17.12 16.00
CA ALA A 381 6.71 15.92 15.98
C ALA A 381 5.46 15.93 16.89
N PRO A 382 5.53 16.29 18.19
CA PRO A 382 4.38 16.15 19.11
C PRO A 382 3.32 17.24 18.93
N ALA A 383 3.75 18.49 18.72
CA ALA A 383 2.87 19.64 18.56
C ALA A 383 2.04 19.54 17.28
N GLY A 384 2.63 19.06 16.19
CA GLY A 384 1.93 18.90 14.91
C GLY A 384 0.76 17.90 14.98
N ARG A 385 0.92 16.78 15.70
CA ARG A 385 -0.19 15.82 15.86
C ARG A 385 -1.37 16.41 16.61
N GLU A 386 -1.10 17.14 17.68
CA GLU A 386 -2.15 17.75 18.51
C GLU A 386 -2.88 18.86 17.75
N LEU A 387 -2.12 19.70 17.02
CA LEU A 387 -2.70 20.73 16.17
C LEU A 387 -3.58 20.15 15.04
N LEU A 388 -3.17 19.03 14.44
CA LEU A 388 -4.01 18.37 13.42
C LEU A 388 -5.31 17.86 14.03
N ARG A 389 -5.26 17.23 15.21
CA ARG A 389 -6.44 16.70 15.91
C ARG A 389 -7.39 17.79 16.38
N SER A 390 -6.88 18.97 16.74
CA SER A 390 -7.73 20.08 17.17
C SER A 390 -8.51 20.72 16.01
N ARG A 391 -8.07 20.53 14.76
CA ARG A 391 -8.72 21.08 13.55
C ARG A 391 -9.56 20.05 12.79
N VAL A 392 -9.29 18.75 12.95
CA VAL A 392 -10.01 17.69 12.23
C VAL A 392 -11.00 16.98 13.16
N GLY A 393 -12.29 16.99 12.78
CA GLY A 393 -13.40 16.56 13.65
C GLY A 393 -13.36 15.08 14.05
N GLN A 394 -13.35 14.17 13.07
CA GLN A 394 -13.42 12.71 13.30
C GLN A 394 -12.26 11.98 12.61
N LEU A 395 -11.03 12.30 13.02
CA LEU A 395 -9.83 11.71 12.43
C LEU A 395 -9.61 10.24 12.86
N THR A 396 -10.00 9.29 12.02
CA THR A 396 -9.67 7.87 12.20
C THR A 396 -8.18 7.65 11.93
N MET A 397 -7.46 7.00 12.85
CA MET A 397 -6.02 6.78 12.72
C MET A 397 -5.69 5.30 12.52
N HIS A 398 -4.89 5.01 11.50
CA HIS A 398 -4.35 3.68 11.22
C HIS A 398 -2.82 3.71 11.25
N ARG A 399 -2.21 2.64 11.78
CA ARG A 399 -0.76 2.49 11.84
C ARG A 399 -0.31 1.41 10.88
N LEU A 400 0.48 1.79 9.89
CA LEU A 400 1.17 0.89 8.98
C LEU A 400 2.45 0.41 9.67
N ILE A 401 2.60 -0.90 9.84
CA ILE A 401 3.71 -1.50 10.62
C ILE A 401 4.66 -2.38 9.78
N THR A 402 4.31 -2.63 8.53
CA THR A 402 5.08 -3.46 7.59
C THR A 402 6.02 -2.60 6.74
N ASN A 403 7.30 -2.99 6.65
CA ASN A 403 8.25 -2.40 5.70
C ASN A 403 8.05 -3.03 4.31
N CYS A 404 7.70 -2.21 3.32
CA CYS A 404 7.46 -2.62 1.94
C CYS A 404 8.61 -2.28 0.98
N ARG A 405 9.60 -1.51 1.43
CA ARG A 405 10.67 -0.92 0.60
C ARG A 405 12.00 -1.64 0.76
N ASN A 406 12.48 -1.69 1.99
CA ASN A 406 13.84 -2.10 2.31
C ASN A 406 13.88 -3.63 2.47
N LEU A 407 15.02 -4.23 2.13
CA LEU A 407 15.31 -5.59 2.56
C LEU A 407 15.40 -5.67 4.10
N PRO A 408 15.08 -6.82 4.71
CA PRO A 408 15.08 -6.99 6.16
C PRO A 408 16.37 -6.49 6.83
N ARG A 409 17.54 -6.85 6.30
CA ARG A 409 18.84 -6.46 6.86
C ARG A 409 19.09 -4.94 6.86
N ILE A 410 18.66 -4.24 5.81
CA ILE A 410 18.69 -2.77 5.77
C ILE A 410 17.81 -2.22 6.90
N GLY A 411 16.56 -2.69 7.01
CA GLY A 411 15.63 -2.19 8.02
C GLY A 411 16.06 -2.50 9.46
N TYR A 412 16.63 -3.67 9.73
CA TYR A 412 17.16 -4.02 11.04
C TYR A 412 18.34 -3.12 11.44
N GLN A 413 19.30 -2.91 10.54
CA GLN A 413 20.43 -2.02 10.84
C GLN A 413 19.96 -0.57 11.06
N VAL A 414 19.00 -0.08 10.25
CA VAL A 414 18.39 1.23 10.47
C VAL A 414 17.76 1.31 11.86
N ASN A 415 17.03 0.28 12.31
CA ASN A 415 16.44 0.25 13.66
C ASN A 415 17.51 0.35 14.75
N THR A 416 18.66 -0.33 14.57
CA THR A 416 19.79 -0.26 15.50
C THR A 416 20.38 1.14 15.57
N PHE A 417 20.64 1.77 14.42
CA PHE A 417 21.23 3.10 14.38
C PHE A 417 20.28 4.18 14.90
N SER A 418 19.00 4.10 14.56
CA SER A 418 18.01 5.14 14.89
C SER A 418 17.26 4.92 16.21
N LYS A 419 17.46 3.80 16.91
CA LYS A 419 16.75 3.45 18.17
C LYS A 419 15.23 3.50 18.05
N LEU A 420 14.66 3.06 16.93
CA LEU A 420 13.22 3.01 16.67
C LEU A 420 12.47 2.16 17.71
N GLN A 421 11.42 2.70 18.32
CA GLN A 421 10.57 2.01 19.29
C GLN A 421 9.10 2.45 19.15
N PRO A 422 8.18 1.56 18.73
CA PRO A 422 8.44 0.27 18.06
C PRO A 422 8.88 0.49 16.61
N GLY A 423 9.92 -0.23 16.17
CA GLY A 423 10.36 -0.24 14.76
C GLY A 423 9.46 -1.08 13.86
N TYR A 424 9.93 -1.39 12.64
CA TYR A 424 9.24 -2.29 11.72
C TYR A 424 8.95 -3.65 12.39
N GLN A 425 7.72 -4.13 12.28
CA GLN A 425 7.33 -5.43 12.83
C GLN A 425 7.49 -6.56 11.81
N ARG A 426 7.35 -6.23 10.52
CA ARG A 426 7.40 -7.17 9.40
C ARG A 426 8.10 -6.56 8.20
N PHE A 427 8.61 -7.41 7.31
CA PHE A 427 9.19 -7.04 6.02
C PHE A 427 8.48 -7.79 4.90
N ARG A 428 8.12 -7.07 3.83
CA ARG A 428 7.52 -7.66 2.63
C ARG A 428 8.56 -8.38 1.77
N ARG A 429 9.76 -7.80 1.68
CA ARG A 429 10.83 -8.34 0.83
C ARG A 429 11.54 -9.48 1.56
N LEU A 430 11.85 -10.54 0.82
CA LEU A 430 12.65 -11.65 1.34
C LEU A 430 14.07 -11.18 1.62
N ASP A 431 14.69 -11.72 2.66
CA ASP A 431 16.12 -11.48 2.92
C ASP A 431 16.95 -12.12 1.79
N ASP A 432 17.85 -11.34 1.20
CA ASP A 432 18.73 -11.78 0.13
C ASP A 432 20.12 -12.22 0.66
N GLY A 433 20.35 -12.07 1.96
CA GLY A 433 21.59 -12.49 2.59
C GLY A 433 22.69 -11.44 2.63
N PHE A 434 22.45 -10.22 2.16
CA PHE A 434 23.47 -9.16 2.10
C PHE A 434 23.24 -8.07 3.15
N ASP A 435 24.26 -7.82 3.95
CA ASP A 435 24.26 -6.72 4.93
C ASP A 435 24.66 -5.38 4.28
N PRO A 436 24.07 -4.26 4.74
CA PRO A 436 24.61 -2.95 4.44
C PRO A 436 26.10 -2.84 4.79
N SER A 437 26.84 -2.16 3.92
CA SER A 437 28.28 -1.98 4.05
C SER A 437 28.61 -0.63 4.67
N VAL A 438 29.48 -0.63 5.68
CA VAL A 438 29.94 0.58 6.36
C VAL A 438 31.42 0.81 6.06
N PHE A 439 31.73 1.97 5.48
CA PHE A 439 33.08 2.48 5.35
C PHE A 439 33.34 3.54 6.41
N THR A 440 34.52 3.52 7.02
CA THR A 440 34.91 4.53 8.00
C THR A 440 35.85 5.56 7.40
N TYR A 441 35.71 6.81 7.85
CA TYR A 441 36.64 7.88 7.51
C TYR A 441 36.99 8.70 8.76
N LYS A 442 38.08 9.48 8.68
CA LYS A 442 38.48 10.40 9.77
C LYS A 442 37.83 11.76 9.53
N SER A 443 37.36 12.43 10.58
CA SER A 443 36.80 13.78 10.43
C SER A 443 37.76 14.71 9.67
N GLY A 444 37.23 15.48 8.72
CA GLY A 444 38.01 16.36 7.84
C GLY A 444 38.78 15.69 6.70
N SER A 445 38.76 14.35 6.57
CA SER A 445 39.39 13.67 5.43
C SER A 445 38.52 13.68 4.16
N ASP A 446 39.16 13.57 2.99
CA ASP A 446 38.47 13.35 1.72
C ASP A 446 37.91 11.91 1.67
N GLN A 447 36.63 11.79 1.37
CA GLN A 447 35.89 10.53 1.27
C GLN A 447 35.76 10.03 -0.18
N SER A 448 36.35 10.74 -1.15
CA SER A 448 36.23 10.44 -2.58
C SER A 448 36.66 9.01 -2.92
N GLU A 449 37.75 8.50 -2.34
CA GLU A 449 38.22 7.14 -2.59
C GLU A 449 37.24 6.08 -2.09
N GLN A 450 36.67 6.28 -0.90
CA GLN A 450 35.66 5.40 -0.32
C GLN A 450 34.36 5.44 -1.15
N LEU A 451 33.97 6.63 -1.63
CA LEU A 451 32.83 6.78 -2.52
C LEU A 451 33.06 6.06 -3.85
N VAL A 452 34.24 6.20 -4.48
CA VAL A 452 34.62 5.44 -5.68
C VAL A 452 34.53 3.95 -5.43
N SER A 453 35.09 3.49 -4.31
CA SER A 453 35.06 2.08 -3.92
C SER A 453 33.63 1.56 -3.78
N ALA A 454 32.77 2.28 -3.05
CA ALA A 454 31.36 1.93 -2.87
C ALA A 454 30.62 1.81 -4.20
N VAL A 455 30.76 2.81 -5.09
CA VAL A 455 30.08 2.81 -6.39
C VAL A 455 30.62 1.69 -7.28
N ARG A 456 31.93 1.42 -7.28
CA ARG A 456 32.52 0.30 -8.05
C ARG A 456 32.05 -1.06 -7.56
N THR A 457 31.94 -1.26 -6.24
CA THR A 457 31.37 -2.49 -5.67
C THR A 457 29.94 -2.69 -6.15
N LEU A 458 29.10 -1.66 -6.08
CA LEU A 458 27.73 -1.72 -6.61
C LEU A 458 27.68 -2.01 -8.12
N ARG A 459 28.58 -1.42 -8.92
CA ARG A 459 28.71 -1.75 -10.35
C ARG A 459 29.06 -3.22 -10.59
N ASN A 460 29.97 -3.78 -9.78
CA ASN A 460 30.37 -5.18 -9.87
C ASN A 460 29.23 -6.14 -9.45
N ASP A 461 28.38 -5.71 -8.52
CA ASP A 461 27.17 -6.41 -8.11
C ASP A 461 26.04 -6.33 -9.16
N GLY A 462 26.25 -5.60 -10.27
CA GLY A 462 25.34 -5.54 -11.42
C GLY A 462 24.41 -4.34 -11.46
N PHE A 463 24.57 -3.35 -10.57
CA PHE A 463 23.76 -2.14 -10.59
C PHE A 463 24.23 -1.16 -11.66
N GLU A 464 23.30 -0.55 -12.39
CA GLU A 464 23.60 0.54 -13.31
C GLU A 464 23.80 1.88 -12.58
N LEU A 465 24.55 2.81 -13.17
CA LEU A 465 24.87 4.09 -12.48
C LEU A 465 23.62 4.89 -12.11
N ASN A 466 22.59 4.84 -12.96
CA ASN A 466 21.31 5.52 -12.77
C ASN A 466 20.42 4.87 -11.70
N GLU A 467 20.80 3.69 -11.21
CA GLU A 467 20.12 2.97 -10.13
C GLU A 467 20.75 3.28 -8.76
N ILE A 468 21.91 3.93 -8.76
CA ILE A 468 22.66 4.32 -7.57
C ILE A 468 22.41 5.81 -7.29
N VAL A 469 22.17 6.15 -6.02
CA VAL A 469 22.06 7.55 -5.57
C VAL A 469 23.02 7.81 -4.41
N VAL A 470 23.72 8.95 -4.48
CA VAL A 470 24.60 9.41 -3.39
C VAL A 470 23.87 10.47 -2.56
N LEU A 471 23.75 10.24 -1.25
CA LEU A 471 23.05 11.14 -0.34
C LEU A 471 24.01 11.71 0.70
N SER A 472 23.83 13.00 1.02
CA SER A 472 24.61 13.69 2.05
C SER A 472 23.68 14.56 2.92
N PRO A 473 24.00 14.80 4.21
CA PRO A 473 23.27 15.78 5.02
C PRO A 473 23.55 17.24 4.61
N LEU A 474 24.64 17.50 3.89
CA LEU A 474 25.15 18.84 3.57
C LEU A 474 24.52 19.41 2.29
N GLU A 475 23.94 20.62 2.37
CA GLU A 475 23.31 21.36 1.24
C GLU A 475 24.29 21.97 0.23
N GLY A 476 25.54 22.19 0.66
CA GLY A 476 26.66 22.55 -0.18
C GLY A 476 27.92 22.07 0.52
N ASN A 477 28.91 21.58 -0.23
CA ASN A 477 30.14 20.96 0.27
C ASN A 477 30.06 19.47 0.65
N SER A 478 29.08 18.73 0.15
CA SER A 478 29.11 17.26 0.23
C SER A 478 30.32 16.68 -0.50
N THR A 479 30.74 15.48 -0.11
CA THR A 479 31.82 14.74 -0.79
C THR A 479 31.54 14.62 -2.29
N ALA A 480 30.30 14.28 -2.67
CA ALA A 480 29.90 14.17 -4.07
C ALA A 480 30.06 15.50 -4.83
N SER A 481 29.74 16.64 -4.21
CA SER A 481 29.87 17.95 -4.85
C SER A 481 31.31 18.44 -4.99
N ARG A 482 32.20 18.02 -4.08
CA ARG A 482 33.58 18.53 -3.97
C ARG A 482 34.65 17.59 -4.48
N THR A 483 34.28 16.35 -4.80
CA THR A 483 35.24 15.31 -5.18
C THR A 483 36.21 15.79 -6.26
N THR A 484 37.48 15.44 -6.09
CA THR A 484 38.53 15.71 -7.08
C THR A 484 38.79 14.52 -8.00
N ASP A 485 38.14 13.38 -7.73
CA ASP A 485 38.27 12.18 -8.54
C ASP A 485 37.71 12.41 -9.95
N THR A 486 38.55 12.13 -10.94
CA THR A 486 38.27 12.43 -12.35
C THR A 486 37.08 11.64 -12.89
N TRP A 487 36.90 10.40 -12.43
CA TRP A 487 35.81 9.53 -12.90
C TRP A 487 34.49 9.92 -12.24
N LEU A 488 34.46 10.16 -10.93
CA LEU A 488 33.26 10.63 -10.24
C LEU A 488 32.72 11.93 -10.83
N ARG A 489 33.58 12.91 -11.14
CA ARG A 489 33.16 14.17 -11.77
C ARG A 489 32.47 13.99 -13.12
N GLN A 490 32.80 12.95 -13.87
CA GLN A 490 32.19 12.68 -15.17
C GLN A 490 30.80 12.05 -15.04
N VAL A 491 30.58 11.25 -14.00
CA VAL A 491 29.33 10.50 -13.82
C VAL A 491 28.35 11.18 -12.88
N LEU A 492 28.83 12.00 -11.92
CA LEU A 492 27.99 12.65 -10.92
C LEU A 492 27.12 13.76 -11.51
N ARG A 493 25.85 13.77 -11.10
CA ARG A 493 24.90 14.83 -11.44
C ARG A 493 24.03 15.20 -10.23
N PRO A 494 23.81 16.50 -9.95
CA PRO A 494 22.84 16.90 -8.94
C PRO A 494 21.45 16.39 -9.30
N ALA A 495 20.77 15.76 -8.34
CA ALA A 495 19.38 15.38 -8.50
C ALA A 495 18.47 16.62 -8.56
N ASP A 496 17.42 16.54 -9.37
CA ASP A 496 16.42 17.59 -9.55
C ASP A 496 14.98 17.05 -9.37
N GLY A 497 14.84 15.82 -8.87
CA GLY A 497 13.57 15.10 -8.76
C GLY A 497 13.00 14.57 -10.07
N SER A 498 13.75 14.64 -11.18
CA SER A 498 13.41 13.96 -12.43
C SER A 498 13.93 12.52 -12.45
N ALA A 499 13.48 11.74 -13.44
CA ALA A 499 13.95 10.38 -13.66
C ALA A 499 15.47 10.32 -13.82
N SER A 500 16.09 9.29 -13.25
CA SER A 500 17.52 9.05 -13.38
C SER A 500 17.94 8.90 -14.84
N ARG A 501 19.11 9.44 -15.20
CA ARG A 501 19.65 9.38 -16.57
C ARG A 501 20.62 8.22 -16.72
N PRO A 502 20.45 7.33 -17.71
CA PRO A 502 21.39 6.24 -17.97
C PRO A 502 22.84 6.72 -18.00
N GLY A 503 23.73 5.98 -17.35
CA GLY A 503 25.17 6.30 -17.28
C GLY A 503 25.55 7.44 -16.32
N GLN A 504 24.60 8.03 -15.58
CA GLN A 504 24.87 9.06 -14.58
C GLN A 504 24.48 8.62 -13.18
N LEU A 505 25.27 9.06 -12.20
CA LEU A 505 25.10 8.86 -10.77
C LEU A 505 24.48 10.12 -10.16
N SER A 506 23.26 10.02 -9.65
CA SER A 506 22.59 11.18 -9.04
C SER A 506 23.11 11.42 -7.62
N TYR A 507 23.29 12.68 -7.22
CA TYR A 507 23.56 13.03 -5.82
C TYR A 507 22.64 14.14 -5.30
N SER A 508 22.30 14.08 -4.01
CA SER A 508 21.35 15.00 -3.38
C SER A 508 21.62 15.15 -1.89
N THR A 509 20.99 16.15 -1.27
CA THR A 509 20.80 16.10 0.18
C THR A 509 19.79 15.04 0.58
N ILE A 510 19.94 14.51 1.79
CA ILE A 510 19.00 13.57 2.42
C ILE A 510 17.60 14.21 2.51
N GLN A 511 17.54 15.48 2.89
CA GLN A 511 16.32 16.27 3.06
C GLN A 511 15.57 16.40 1.72
N ALA A 512 16.29 16.77 0.65
CA ALA A 512 15.67 16.91 -0.67
C ALA A 512 15.23 15.56 -1.24
N PHE A 513 15.91 14.45 -0.91
CA PHE A 513 15.55 13.11 -1.36
C PHE A 513 14.49 12.41 -0.49
N LYS A 514 13.98 13.06 0.57
CA LYS A 514 12.87 12.54 1.38
C LYS A 514 11.65 12.22 0.49
N GLY A 515 10.96 11.12 0.81
CA GLY A 515 9.83 10.60 0.01
C GLY A 515 10.26 9.70 -1.16
N LEU A 516 11.44 9.90 -1.74
CA LEU A 516 11.96 9.08 -2.84
C LEU A 516 12.68 7.81 -2.35
N GLU A 517 13.10 6.96 -3.29
CA GLU A 517 13.87 5.74 -3.08
C GLU A 517 14.77 5.42 -4.30
N ALA A 518 15.78 4.57 -4.11
CA ALA A 518 16.67 4.09 -5.16
C ALA A 518 17.13 2.65 -4.90
N ARG A 519 17.51 1.91 -5.96
CA ARG A 519 17.97 0.51 -5.85
C ARG A 519 19.17 0.40 -4.93
N ALA A 520 20.17 1.23 -5.16
CA ALA A 520 21.33 1.34 -4.31
C ALA A 520 21.51 2.78 -3.81
N VAL A 521 21.83 2.92 -2.52
CA VAL A 521 22.12 4.23 -1.93
C VAL A 521 23.49 4.19 -1.26
N VAL A 522 24.29 5.22 -1.54
CA VAL A 522 25.53 5.50 -0.81
C VAL A 522 25.30 6.78 0.01
N VAL A 523 25.28 6.67 1.33
CA VAL A 523 25.18 7.84 2.21
C VAL A 523 26.57 8.28 2.62
N THR A 524 26.95 9.51 2.31
CA THR A 524 28.26 10.10 2.61
C THR A 524 28.16 11.18 3.68
N ASP A 525 29.33 11.61 4.17
CA ASP A 525 29.45 12.76 5.07
C ASP A 525 28.71 12.55 6.41
N ILE A 526 28.65 11.30 6.89
CA ILE A 526 27.98 10.98 8.15
C ILE A 526 28.88 11.31 9.34
N ASP A 527 28.70 12.51 9.92
CA ASP A 527 29.39 12.98 11.12
C ASP A 527 28.41 13.67 12.09
N ARG A 528 28.27 13.10 13.30
CA ARG A 528 27.35 13.60 14.35
C ARG A 528 27.63 15.05 14.79
N HIS A 529 28.86 15.54 14.62
CA HIS A 529 29.24 16.89 15.02
C HIS A 529 28.81 17.95 14.01
N THR A 530 28.52 17.52 12.77
CA THR A 530 28.13 18.41 11.68
C THR A 530 26.63 18.41 11.41
N MET A 531 25.87 17.53 12.07
CA MET A 531 24.45 17.32 11.81
C MET A 531 23.56 17.70 13.02
N PRO A 532 22.72 18.74 12.90
CA PRO A 532 21.57 18.87 13.78
C PRO A 532 20.59 17.72 13.50
N ASN A 533 19.89 17.22 14.53
CA ASN A 533 18.90 16.14 14.40
C ASN A 533 19.46 14.87 13.71
N PHE A 534 20.72 14.53 14.01
CA PHE A 534 21.48 13.42 13.42
C PHE A 534 20.67 12.13 13.27
N GLU A 535 19.98 11.69 14.33
CA GLU A 535 19.20 10.44 14.33
C GLU A 535 18.08 10.43 13.28
N SER A 536 17.34 11.53 13.16
CA SER A 536 16.24 11.66 12.20
C SER A 536 16.76 11.74 10.77
N LEU A 537 17.83 12.50 10.52
CA LEU A 537 18.45 12.58 9.19
C LEU A 537 19.07 11.25 8.76
N LEU A 538 19.76 10.57 9.68
CA LEU A 538 20.33 9.24 9.43
C LEU A 538 19.22 8.24 9.10
N TYR A 539 18.15 8.21 9.89
CA TYR A 539 16.98 7.39 9.61
C TYR A 539 16.38 7.65 8.21
N VAL A 540 16.19 8.93 7.85
CA VAL A 540 15.68 9.29 6.52
C VAL A 540 16.62 8.80 5.42
N GLY A 541 17.92 9.05 5.53
CA GLY A 541 18.92 8.72 4.52
C GLY A 541 19.10 7.21 4.32
N LEU A 542 19.24 6.44 5.41
CA LEU A 542 19.48 5.00 5.32
C LEU A 542 18.24 4.23 4.83
N THR A 543 17.02 4.75 5.03
CA THR A 543 15.77 4.12 4.57
C THR A 543 15.45 4.34 3.09
N ARG A 544 16.32 5.03 2.34
CA ARG A 544 16.11 5.31 0.91
C ARG A 544 16.50 4.14 -0.01
N ALA A 545 17.34 3.23 0.46
CA ALA A 545 17.79 2.07 -0.32
C ALA A 545 16.73 0.97 -0.38
N THR A 546 16.35 0.51 -1.57
CA THR A 546 15.54 -0.69 -1.69
C THR A 546 16.42 -1.94 -1.54
N ASP A 547 17.52 -2.05 -2.29
CA ASP A 547 18.32 -3.29 -2.43
C ASP A 547 19.71 -3.23 -1.76
N ARG A 548 20.48 -2.16 -1.96
CA ARG A 548 21.85 -2.05 -1.39
C ARG A 548 22.06 -0.73 -0.69
N LEU A 549 22.70 -0.79 0.48
CA LEU A 549 23.03 0.38 1.28
C LEU A 549 24.51 0.39 1.61
N PHE A 550 25.17 1.49 1.28
CA PHE A 550 26.51 1.82 1.72
C PHE A 550 26.46 3.08 2.57
N ALA A 551 27.18 3.09 3.68
CA ALA A 551 27.29 4.26 4.56
C ALA A 551 28.76 4.59 4.80
N LEU A 552 29.16 5.82 4.51
CA LEU A 552 30.47 6.36 4.87
C LEU A 552 30.28 7.17 6.16
N ILE A 553 30.81 6.63 7.27
CA ILE A 553 30.58 7.14 8.62
C ILE A 553 31.91 7.55 9.25
N GLU A 554 31.92 8.71 9.89
CA GLU A 554 33.07 9.19 10.65
C GLU A 554 33.36 8.22 11.83
N ALA A 555 34.63 7.90 12.04
CA ALA A 555 35.04 6.83 12.96
C ALA A 555 34.62 7.06 14.42
N GLY A 556 34.61 8.29 14.92
CA GLY A 556 34.07 8.64 16.24
C GLY A 556 32.55 8.51 16.32
N THR A 557 31.85 8.92 15.25
CA THR A 557 30.40 8.80 15.08
C THR A 557 29.96 7.35 15.11
N LEU A 558 30.64 6.47 14.36
CA LEU A 558 30.35 5.04 14.35
C LEU A 558 30.56 4.40 15.74
N ARG A 559 31.67 4.73 16.41
CA ARG A 559 31.95 4.23 17.78
C ARG A 559 30.87 4.64 18.77
N ALA A 560 30.43 5.90 18.72
CA ALA A 560 29.36 6.39 19.58
C ALA A 560 28.02 5.71 19.30
N ALA A 561 27.68 5.47 18.02
CA ALA A 561 26.45 4.80 17.63
C ALA A 561 26.41 3.33 18.11
N LEU A 562 27.55 2.65 18.14
CA LEU A 562 27.69 1.27 18.63
C LEU A 562 27.85 1.14 20.16
N GLY A 563 27.73 2.25 20.90
CA GLY A 563 27.80 2.24 22.37
C GLY A 563 29.23 2.19 22.94
N GLY A 564 30.26 2.46 22.13
CA GLY A 564 31.64 2.64 22.62
C GLY A 564 31.86 4.03 23.19
N THR A 565 32.59 4.14 24.31
CA THR A 565 33.10 5.42 24.81
C THR A 565 34.13 6.01 23.84
N VAL A 566 33.97 7.30 23.53
CA VAL A 566 34.76 8.09 22.55
C VAL A 566 36.25 8.07 22.87
#